data_AF-A0A8X7X8P4-F1
#
_entry.id   AF-A0A8X7X8P4-F1
#
_cell.length_a   1.000
_cell.length_b   1.000
_cell.length_c   1.000
_cell.angle_alpha   90.00
_cell.angle_beta   90.00
_cell.angle_gamma   90.00
#
_symmetry.space_group_name_H-M   'P 1'
#
loop_
_entity.id
_entity.type
_entity.pdbx_description
1 polymer ?
#
loop_
_entity_poly.entity_id
_entity_poly.type
_entity_poly.pdbx_seq_one_letter_code
_entity_poly.pdbx_strand_id
1 'polypeptide(L)'
;MNRVFQKINNPLEYLENKKEDYFGCFQIYCSGASAATVLADRVTRELKKAIRQEVYNKSSALIATEIRCGDQALNGNKSKLENHILLSLLENLDFRRCEQYIDNPKAYYEAFIKEREEACFSSRNPRLFRICTEKLENIKSSVLLAISKSAAYFGNTRTKATAWIERFCKELKNEIVFSINNVRGFEDQDIQDMNFFKESINDLLNSTYLELKEEFSGNTPLDRKLFRSQPHEELFKQCCGCCKKCPFCSAMCINTMPTHEGDDHCAQFHRPQTIRGIKWYKTDRLVTDICSSLVASDCRLVLSEDNKIPYRDYRQAGPEYACWSITPDKSLQPFWKWFVCHFKADLEKKYNGRLTDIPDHWKTITKENVIEALKK
;
A
#
# COMPACT_ATOMS: atom_id res chain seq x y z
N MET A 1 -25.89 -8.47 -3.26
CA MET A 1 -26.26 -7.17 -2.64
C MET A 1 -25.24 -6.88 -1.53
N ASN A 2 -24.54 -5.75 -1.56
CA ASN A 2 -23.41 -5.47 -0.66
C ASN A 2 -23.91 -5.29 0.80
N ARG A 3 -23.43 -6.10 1.75
CA ARG A 3 -23.83 -6.02 3.18
C ARG A 3 -23.61 -4.64 3.79
N VAL A 4 -22.59 -3.90 3.33
CA VAL A 4 -22.33 -2.52 3.77
C VAL A 4 -23.43 -1.57 3.33
N PHE A 5 -23.95 -1.75 2.10
CA PHE A 5 -25.06 -0.94 1.60
C PHE A 5 -26.37 -1.19 2.37
N GLN A 6 -26.64 -2.44 2.75
CA GLN A 6 -27.81 -2.76 3.58
C GLN A 6 -27.69 -2.16 4.99
N LYS A 7 -26.50 -2.21 5.58
CA LYS A 7 -26.22 -1.65 6.91
C LYS A 7 -26.36 -0.12 6.94
N ILE A 8 -25.82 0.58 5.94
CA ILE A 8 -25.90 2.05 5.85
C ILE A 8 -27.34 2.54 5.62
N ASN A 9 -28.16 1.75 4.91
CA ASN A 9 -29.54 2.11 4.60
C ASN A 9 -30.57 1.47 5.53
N ASN A 10 -30.14 0.77 6.60
CA ASN A 10 -31.05 0.28 7.63
C ASN A 10 -31.50 1.47 8.50
N PRO A 11 -32.81 1.80 8.53
CA PRO A 11 -33.30 2.97 9.26
C PRO A 11 -33.03 2.91 10.77
N LEU A 12 -33.11 1.73 11.38
CA LEU A 12 -32.85 1.52 12.80
C LEU A 12 -31.39 1.75 13.14
N GLU A 13 -30.47 1.08 12.44
CA GLU A 13 -29.04 1.27 12.67
C GLU A 13 -28.59 2.71 12.36
N TYR A 14 -29.15 3.34 11.32
CA TYR A 14 -28.87 4.74 11.02
C TYR A 14 -29.30 5.66 12.18
N LEU A 15 -30.53 5.50 12.70
CA LEU A 15 -31.04 6.32 13.80
C LEU A 15 -30.25 6.09 15.09
N GLU A 16 -29.91 4.84 15.42
CA GLU A 16 -29.06 4.52 16.57
C GLU A 16 -27.69 5.20 16.46
N ASN A 17 -27.04 5.12 15.30
CA ASN A 17 -25.75 5.77 15.04
C ASN A 17 -25.85 7.32 15.08
N LYS A 18 -27.04 7.89 14.85
CA LYS A 18 -27.28 9.34 14.84
C LYS A 18 -27.91 9.87 16.12
N LYS A 19 -28.16 9.03 17.13
CA LYS A 19 -28.85 9.39 18.37
C LYS A 19 -28.17 10.57 19.10
N GLU A 20 -26.88 10.44 19.41
CA GLU A 20 -26.09 11.50 20.07
C GLU A 20 -26.06 12.77 19.20
N ASP A 21 -25.95 12.57 17.88
CA ASP A 21 -25.90 13.65 16.92
C ASP A 21 -27.21 14.48 16.91
N TYR A 22 -28.37 13.86 17.07
CA TYR A 22 -29.68 14.52 17.15
C TYR A 22 -29.96 15.08 18.54
N PHE A 23 -29.56 14.37 19.60
CA PHE A 23 -29.72 14.83 20.97
C PHE A 23 -28.97 16.15 21.22
N GLY A 24 -27.74 16.29 20.70
CA GLY A 24 -27.01 17.55 20.76
C GLY A 24 -27.73 18.71 20.06
N CYS A 25 -28.30 18.48 18.87
CA CYS A 25 -29.10 19.50 18.18
C CYS A 25 -30.34 19.91 19.00
N PHE A 26 -31.01 18.93 19.64
CA PHE A 26 -32.16 19.20 20.51
C PHE A 26 -31.77 20.05 21.73
N GLN A 27 -30.63 19.77 22.37
CA GLN A 27 -30.14 20.55 23.50
C GLN A 27 -29.84 22.01 23.11
N ILE A 28 -29.20 22.24 21.96
CA ILE A 28 -28.94 23.59 21.44
C ILE A 28 -30.26 24.31 21.15
N TYR A 29 -31.24 23.62 20.58
CA TYR A 29 -32.56 24.22 20.37
C TYR A 29 -33.24 24.59 21.70
N CYS A 30 -33.16 23.72 22.72
CA CYS A 30 -33.74 23.96 24.04
C CYS A 30 -33.07 25.09 24.83
N SER A 31 -31.84 25.49 24.48
CA SER A 31 -31.17 26.64 25.11
C SER A 31 -31.63 27.99 24.55
N GLY A 32 -32.60 27.99 23.62
CA GLY A 32 -33.15 29.20 22.99
C GLY A 32 -32.37 29.63 21.74
N ALA A 33 -31.49 28.78 21.21
CA ALA A 33 -30.73 29.09 20.00
C ALA A 33 -31.63 29.16 18.76
N SER A 34 -31.23 30.00 17.79
CA SER A 34 -31.94 30.10 16.51
C SER A 34 -31.81 28.81 15.68
N ALA A 35 -32.77 28.57 14.79
CA ALA A 35 -32.70 27.45 13.83
C ALA A 35 -31.42 27.50 12.98
N ALA A 36 -30.98 28.71 12.58
CA ALA A 36 -29.72 28.92 11.86
C ALA A 36 -28.49 28.52 12.68
N THR A 37 -28.50 28.76 14.00
CA THR A 37 -27.42 28.32 14.91
C THR A 37 -27.36 26.80 15.00
N VAL A 38 -28.50 26.12 15.10
CA VAL A 38 -28.55 24.65 15.12
C VAL A 38 -28.07 24.07 13.79
N LEU A 39 -28.46 24.67 12.66
CA LEU A 39 -27.95 24.28 11.34
C LEU A 39 -26.44 24.48 11.23
N ALA A 40 -25.91 25.61 11.73
CA ALA A 40 -24.47 25.90 11.70
C ALA A 40 -23.67 24.88 12.52
N ASP A 41 -24.16 24.50 13.71
CA ASP A 41 -23.60 23.41 14.52
C ASP A 41 -23.61 22.09 13.74
N ARG A 42 -24.76 21.73 13.15
CA ARG A 42 -24.89 20.49 12.41
C ARG A 42 -23.94 20.42 11.22
N VAL A 43 -23.85 21.49 10.43
CA VAL A 43 -22.92 21.60 9.30
C VAL A 43 -21.49 21.44 9.81
N THR A 44 -21.11 22.14 10.87
CA THR A 44 -19.75 22.14 11.40
C THR A 44 -19.33 20.77 11.93
N ARG A 45 -20.20 20.07 12.67
CA ARG A 45 -19.92 18.72 13.14
C ARG A 45 -19.71 17.70 12.03
N GLU A 46 -20.48 17.81 10.94
CA GLU A 46 -20.30 16.93 9.80
C GLU A 46 -19.06 17.32 8.97
N LEU A 47 -18.74 18.62 8.89
CA LEU A 47 -17.49 19.09 8.32
C LEU A 47 -16.28 18.56 9.10
N LYS A 48 -16.31 18.58 10.44
CA LYS A 48 -15.26 17.99 11.27
C LYS A 48 -14.95 16.55 10.86
N LYS A 49 -15.98 15.72 10.73
CA LYS A 49 -15.85 14.30 10.31
C LYS A 49 -15.27 14.19 8.90
N ALA A 50 -15.77 14.98 7.95
CA ALA A 50 -15.32 14.98 6.56
C ALA A 50 -13.87 15.46 6.41
N ILE A 51 -13.50 16.55 7.07
CA ILE A 51 -12.15 17.13 7.09
C ILE A 51 -11.18 16.10 7.68
N ARG A 52 -11.49 15.54 8.86
CA ARG A 52 -10.65 14.52 9.50
C ARG A 52 -10.37 13.37 8.56
N GLN A 53 -11.41 12.79 7.97
CA GLN A 53 -11.28 11.67 7.04
C GLN A 53 -10.45 12.03 5.80
N GLU A 54 -10.60 13.24 5.29
CA GLU A 54 -9.89 13.69 4.09
C GLU A 54 -8.41 13.97 4.35
N VAL A 55 -8.04 14.42 5.56
CA VAL A 55 -6.63 14.50 5.97
C VAL A 55 -5.96 13.13 5.85
N TYR A 56 -6.58 12.06 6.38
CA TYR A 56 -6.03 10.70 6.25
C TYR A 56 -5.93 10.27 4.78
N ASN A 57 -6.98 10.50 3.98
CA ASN A 57 -6.99 10.14 2.55
C ASN A 57 -5.84 10.81 1.78
N LYS A 58 -5.68 12.13 1.93
CA LYS A 58 -4.66 12.92 1.22
C LYS A 58 -3.25 12.74 1.79
N SER A 59 -3.11 12.20 3.00
CA SER A 59 -1.81 11.99 3.64
C SER A 59 -1.21 10.62 3.33
N SER A 60 -2.01 9.58 3.01
CA SER A 60 -1.53 8.20 2.89
C SER A 60 -0.35 8.03 1.93
N ALA A 61 -0.46 8.50 0.68
CA ALA A 61 0.61 8.37 -0.32
C ALA A 61 1.87 9.19 0.02
N LEU A 62 1.70 10.34 0.69
CA LEU A 62 2.80 11.18 1.15
C LEU A 62 3.53 10.56 2.34
N ILE A 63 2.78 9.99 3.29
CA ILE A 63 3.32 9.23 4.41
C ILE A 63 4.10 8.02 3.88
N ALA A 64 3.54 7.27 2.93
CA ALA A 64 4.25 6.19 2.25
C ALA A 64 5.57 6.68 1.65
N THR A 65 5.55 7.81 0.94
CA THR A 65 6.77 8.41 0.37
C THR A 65 7.78 8.80 1.45
N GLU A 66 7.34 9.40 2.55
CA GLU A 66 8.22 9.80 3.67
C GLU A 66 8.87 8.57 4.33
N ILE A 67 8.09 7.51 4.59
CA ILE A 67 8.61 6.24 5.12
C ILE A 67 9.63 5.65 4.14
N ARG A 68 9.30 5.63 2.84
CA ARG A 68 10.20 5.11 1.80
C ARG A 68 11.54 5.84 1.82
N CYS A 69 11.54 7.17 1.90
CA CYS A 69 12.76 7.99 1.92
C CYS A 69 13.59 7.78 3.20
N GLY A 70 12.93 7.60 4.34
CA GLY A 70 13.59 7.45 5.64
C GLY A 70 14.12 6.05 5.93
N ASP A 71 13.59 5.02 5.28
CA ASP A 71 13.97 3.62 5.53
C ASP A 71 15.04 3.12 4.57
N GLN A 72 16.17 2.64 5.09
CA GLN A 72 17.30 2.16 4.29
C GLN A 72 16.95 0.99 3.35
N ALA A 73 15.99 0.15 3.73
CA ALA A 73 15.55 -0.99 2.92
C ALA A 73 14.61 -0.58 1.80
N LEU A 74 13.86 0.51 2.00
CA LEU A 74 12.82 0.97 1.07
C LEU A 74 13.31 2.10 0.15
N ASN A 75 14.34 2.85 0.55
CA ASN A 75 14.80 4.06 -0.16
C ASN A 75 15.62 3.80 -1.44
N GLY A 76 15.55 2.61 -2.02
CA GLY A 76 16.28 2.22 -3.21
C GLY A 76 15.41 1.56 -4.27
N ASN A 77 16.08 0.86 -5.19
CA ASN A 77 15.39 0.07 -6.20
C ASN A 77 14.92 -1.29 -5.62
N LYS A 78 14.15 -2.02 -6.42
CA LYS A 78 13.62 -3.33 -6.05
C LYS A 78 14.70 -4.35 -5.66
N SER A 79 15.86 -4.31 -6.30
CA SER A 79 17.00 -5.19 -5.96
C SER A 79 17.52 -4.92 -4.56
N LYS A 80 17.64 -3.64 -4.18
CA LYS A 80 18.03 -3.25 -2.83
C LYS A 80 17.03 -3.79 -1.81
N LEU A 81 15.72 -3.66 -2.09
CA LEU A 81 14.67 -4.23 -1.26
C LEU A 81 14.80 -5.77 -1.15
N GLU A 82 15.05 -6.46 -2.27
CA GLU A 82 15.30 -7.91 -2.26
C GLU A 82 16.48 -8.25 -1.35
N ASN A 83 17.60 -7.53 -1.46
CA ASN A 83 18.78 -7.76 -0.61
C ASN A 83 18.45 -7.63 0.87
N HIS A 84 17.67 -6.62 1.27
CA HIS A 84 17.25 -6.45 2.66
C HIS A 84 16.30 -7.57 3.15
N ILE A 85 15.42 -8.07 2.28
CA ILE A 85 14.58 -9.24 2.58
C ILE A 85 15.46 -10.49 2.77
N LEU A 86 16.45 -10.71 1.89
CA LEU A 86 17.38 -11.83 2.00
C LEU A 86 18.24 -11.71 3.28
N LEU A 87 18.67 -10.50 3.65
CA LEU A 87 19.36 -10.26 4.92
C LEU A 87 18.48 -10.62 6.13
N SER A 88 17.21 -10.21 6.12
CA SER A 88 16.25 -10.57 7.18
C SER A 88 16.02 -12.09 7.28
N LEU A 89 15.97 -12.79 6.15
CA LEU A 89 15.93 -14.25 6.11
C LEU A 89 17.19 -14.90 6.69
N LEU A 90 18.37 -14.29 6.50
CA LEU A 90 19.63 -14.79 7.09
C LEU A 90 19.68 -14.61 8.61
N GLU A 91 19.10 -13.54 9.14
CA GLU A 91 19.07 -13.27 10.59
C GLU A 91 18.27 -14.34 11.34
N ASN A 92 17.10 -14.70 10.82
CA ASN A 92 16.21 -15.70 11.39
C ASN A 92 16.08 -16.91 10.46
N LEU A 93 17.21 -17.56 10.23
CA LEU A 93 17.37 -18.60 9.23
C LEU A 93 16.51 -19.82 9.54
N ASP A 94 15.46 -20.01 8.73
CA ASP A 94 14.53 -21.12 8.80
C ASP A 94 14.11 -21.51 7.37
N PHE A 95 14.20 -22.81 7.04
CA PHE A 95 13.92 -23.28 5.69
C PHE A 95 12.48 -22.95 5.27
N ARG A 96 11.49 -23.09 6.17
CA ARG A 96 10.09 -22.83 5.84
C ARG A 96 9.84 -21.36 5.52
N ARG A 97 10.51 -20.42 6.21
CA ARG A 97 10.45 -18.99 5.86
C ARG A 97 11.05 -18.71 4.48
N CYS A 98 12.18 -19.34 4.15
CA CYS A 98 12.74 -19.24 2.80
C CYS A 98 11.79 -19.82 1.75
N GLU A 99 11.13 -20.95 2.03
CA GLU A 99 10.11 -21.53 1.15
C GLU A 99 8.94 -20.57 0.94
N GLN A 100 8.39 -19.97 2.01
CA GLN A 100 7.31 -18.98 1.91
C GLN A 100 7.70 -17.81 1.01
N TYR A 101 8.95 -17.32 1.13
CA TYR A 101 9.49 -16.29 0.25
C TYR A 101 9.60 -16.75 -1.21
N ILE A 102 10.10 -17.96 -1.47
CA ILE A 102 10.25 -18.51 -2.82
C ILE A 102 8.88 -18.75 -3.49
N ASP A 103 7.93 -19.31 -2.74
CA ASP A 103 6.64 -19.72 -3.25
C ASP A 103 5.69 -18.53 -3.43
N ASN A 104 5.70 -17.58 -2.50
CA ASN A 104 4.89 -16.38 -2.54
C ASN A 104 5.68 -15.09 -2.22
N PRO A 105 6.60 -14.67 -3.13
CA PRO A 105 7.45 -13.52 -2.89
C PRO A 105 6.63 -12.22 -2.79
N LYS A 106 5.49 -12.10 -3.49
CA LYS A 106 4.62 -10.92 -3.39
C LYS A 106 4.15 -10.69 -1.96
N ALA A 107 3.55 -11.71 -1.34
CA ALA A 107 3.07 -11.61 0.03
C ALA A 107 4.21 -11.38 1.03
N TYR A 108 5.39 -11.96 0.77
CA TYR A 108 6.57 -11.74 1.61
C TYR A 108 7.05 -10.28 1.56
N TYR A 109 7.07 -9.67 0.37
CA TYR A 109 7.38 -8.24 0.22
C TYR A 109 6.32 -7.36 0.90
N GLU A 110 5.02 -7.67 0.75
CA GLU A 110 3.93 -6.95 1.43
C GLU A 110 4.09 -7.00 2.96
N ALA A 111 4.37 -8.18 3.51
CA ALA A 111 4.60 -8.36 4.94
C ALA A 111 5.84 -7.60 5.42
N PHE A 112 6.95 -7.70 4.70
CA PHE A 112 8.18 -6.97 5.04
C PHE A 112 7.96 -5.45 5.03
N ILE A 113 7.34 -4.90 3.98
CA ILE A 113 7.05 -3.46 3.88
C ILE A 113 6.12 -3.01 5.01
N LYS A 114 5.10 -3.81 5.34
CA LYS A 114 4.19 -3.51 6.44
C LYS A 114 4.91 -3.46 7.79
N GLU A 115 5.84 -4.38 8.05
CA GLU A 115 6.65 -4.35 9.27
C GLU A 115 7.48 -3.06 9.38
N ARG A 116 8.10 -2.61 8.27
CA ARG A 116 8.87 -1.36 8.22
C ARG A 116 7.98 -0.13 8.42
N GLU A 117 6.79 -0.12 7.82
CA GLU A 117 5.78 0.92 8.06
C GLU A 117 5.35 0.97 9.53
N GLU A 118 5.03 -0.18 10.12
CA GLU A 118 4.62 -0.30 11.53
C GLU A 118 5.69 0.19 12.50
N ALA A 119 6.96 -0.09 12.21
CA ALA A 119 8.07 0.44 12.99
C ALA A 119 8.14 1.98 12.91
N CYS A 120 7.89 2.56 11.73
CA CYS A 120 7.87 4.01 11.56
C CYS A 120 6.73 4.68 12.34
N PHE A 121 5.51 4.12 12.30
CA PHE A 121 4.39 4.63 13.09
C PHE A 121 4.63 4.48 14.60
N SER A 122 5.17 3.33 15.03
CA SER A 122 5.54 3.06 16.43
C SER A 122 6.58 4.07 16.96
N SER A 123 7.50 4.52 16.10
CA SER A 123 8.52 5.53 16.46
C SER A 123 7.97 6.95 16.64
N ARG A 124 6.68 7.17 16.35
CA ARG A 124 6.02 8.49 16.35
C ARG A 124 6.78 9.54 15.55
N ASN A 125 7.26 9.16 14.37
CA ASN A 125 8.06 10.04 13.51
C ASN A 125 7.33 11.39 13.27
N PRO A 126 7.91 12.53 13.71
CA PRO A 126 7.24 13.84 13.68
C PRO A 126 6.90 14.29 12.26
N ARG A 127 7.59 13.76 11.24
CA ARG A 127 7.32 14.10 9.84
C ARG A 127 5.97 13.57 9.37
N LEU A 128 5.50 12.44 9.89
CA LEU A 128 4.17 11.90 9.55
C LEU A 128 3.06 12.83 10.04
N PHE A 129 3.19 13.34 11.26
CA PHE A 129 2.28 14.30 11.86
C PHE A 129 2.31 15.66 11.15
N ARG A 130 3.49 16.11 10.74
CA ARG A 130 3.64 17.32 9.92
C ARG A 130 2.88 17.21 8.60
N ILE A 131 2.96 16.07 7.90
CA ILE A 131 2.20 15.84 6.66
C ILE A 131 0.69 16.00 6.92
N CYS A 132 0.17 15.34 7.96
CA CYS A 132 -1.26 15.46 8.32
C CYS A 132 -1.65 16.90 8.66
N THR A 133 -0.81 17.61 9.42
CA THR A 133 -1.03 19.02 9.80
C THR A 133 -1.06 19.94 8.56
N GLU A 134 -0.11 19.77 7.64
CA GLU A 134 -0.08 20.53 6.38
C GLU A 134 -1.32 20.26 5.53
N LYS A 135 -1.81 19.01 5.49
CA LYS A 135 -3.08 18.68 4.81
C LYS A 135 -4.29 19.29 5.50
N LEU A 136 -4.32 19.31 6.83
CA LEU A 136 -5.38 19.96 7.58
C LEU A 136 -5.46 21.46 7.25
N GLU A 137 -4.34 22.19 7.24
CA GLU A 137 -4.32 23.63 6.96
C GLU A 137 -4.78 23.92 5.51
N ASN A 138 -4.36 23.10 4.53
CA ASN A 138 -4.81 23.24 3.15
C ASN A 138 -6.33 23.02 2.99
N ILE A 139 -6.85 21.98 3.65
CA ILE A 139 -8.30 21.69 3.65
C ILE A 139 -9.05 22.83 4.35
N LYS A 140 -8.54 23.32 5.48
CA LYS A 140 -9.10 24.46 6.23
C LYS A 140 -9.28 25.68 5.33
N SER A 141 -8.22 26.10 4.63
CA SER A 141 -8.28 27.23 3.71
C SER A 141 -9.33 27.04 2.62
N SER A 142 -9.43 25.82 2.06
CA SER A 142 -10.41 25.50 1.02
C SER A 142 -11.86 25.56 1.53
N VAL A 143 -12.12 25.03 2.73
CA VAL A 143 -13.45 25.05 3.36
C VAL A 143 -13.88 26.48 3.71
N LEU A 144 -13.02 27.28 4.34
CA LEU A 144 -13.32 28.67 4.69
C LEU A 144 -13.57 29.54 3.46
N LEU A 145 -12.81 29.31 2.38
CA LEU A 145 -13.01 29.98 1.11
C LEU A 145 -14.36 29.60 0.48
N ALA A 146 -14.72 28.31 0.50
CA ALA A 146 -15.99 27.83 -0.03
C ALA A 146 -17.20 28.37 0.74
N ILE A 147 -17.12 28.44 2.08
CA ILE A 147 -18.13 29.08 2.93
C ILE A 147 -18.30 30.55 2.54
N SER A 148 -17.20 31.28 2.44
CA SER A 148 -17.21 32.71 2.11
C SER A 148 -17.81 33.00 0.74
N LYS A 149 -17.42 32.21 -0.28
CA LYS A 149 -17.98 32.34 -1.63
C LYS A 149 -19.46 31.97 -1.71
N SER A 150 -19.88 30.97 -0.94
CA SER A 150 -21.28 30.53 -0.92
C SER A 150 -22.17 31.56 -0.23
N ALA A 151 -21.72 32.11 0.90
CA ALA A 151 -22.42 33.20 1.57
C ALA A 151 -22.52 34.45 0.67
N ALA A 152 -21.41 34.86 0.03
CA ALA A 152 -21.39 36.00 -0.87
C ALA A 152 -22.33 35.84 -2.08
N TYR A 153 -22.51 34.61 -2.57
CA TYR A 153 -23.42 34.32 -3.68
C TYR A 153 -24.90 34.60 -3.34
N PHE A 154 -25.33 34.28 -2.12
CA PHE A 154 -26.71 34.49 -1.69
C PHE A 154 -26.93 35.89 -1.07
N GLY A 155 -25.89 36.55 -0.56
CA GLY A 155 -26.03 37.83 0.13
C GLY A 155 -27.03 37.72 1.28
N ASN A 156 -27.88 38.75 1.47
CA ASN A 156 -28.90 38.78 2.53
C ASN A 156 -30.26 38.17 2.09
N THR A 157 -30.28 37.30 1.08
CA THR A 157 -31.52 36.67 0.63
C THR A 157 -31.90 35.49 1.53
N ARG A 158 -33.19 35.35 1.85
CA ARG A 158 -33.72 34.16 2.53
C ARG A 158 -33.42 32.94 1.66
N THR A 159 -32.61 32.03 2.19
CA THR A 159 -32.04 30.93 1.41
C THR A 159 -32.35 29.59 2.08
N LYS A 160 -32.82 28.61 1.30
CA LYS A 160 -32.99 27.24 1.78
C LYS A 160 -31.63 26.61 2.12
N ALA A 161 -31.56 25.88 3.23
CA ALA A 161 -30.34 25.17 3.63
C ALA A 161 -29.80 24.26 2.52
N THR A 162 -30.70 23.56 1.81
CA THR A 162 -30.37 22.73 0.64
C THR A 162 -29.62 23.50 -0.44
N ALA A 163 -30.15 24.65 -0.85
CA ALA A 163 -29.56 25.50 -1.88
C ALA A 163 -28.17 26.04 -1.45
N TRP A 164 -28.02 26.42 -0.18
CA TRP A 164 -26.72 26.84 0.34
C TRP A 164 -25.70 25.70 0.31
N ILE A 165 -26.10 24.49 0.73
CA ILE A 165 -25.20 23.33 0.78
C ILE A 165 -24.78 22.89 -0.62
N GLU A 166 -25.69 22.91 -1.60
CA GLU A 166 -25.36 22.62 -3.00
C GLU A 166 -24.33 23.62 -3.54
N ARG A 167 -24.53 24.91 -3.25
CA ARG A 167 -23.58 25.95 -3.63
C ARG A 167 -22.22 25.76 -2.96
N PHE A 168 -22.23 25.45 -1.66
CA PHE A 168 -21.03 25.16 -0.88
C PHE A 168 -20.26 23.97 -1.42
N CYS A 169 -20.93 22.86 -1.72
CA CYS A 169 -20.29 21.68 -2.32
C CYS A 169 -19.68 22.00 -3.70
N LYS A 170 -20.36 22.84 -4.51
CA LYS A 170 -19.82 23.32 -5.79
C LYS A 170 -18.55 24.16 -5.61
N GLU A 171 -18.52 25.05 -4.62
CA GLU A 171 -17.34 25.87 -4.31
C GLU A 171 -16.19 25.08 -3.68
N LEU A 172 -16.49 24.00 -2.94
CA LEU A 172 -15.50 23.06 -2.41
C LEU A 172 -14.77 22.28 -3.51
N LYS A 173 -15.33 22.15 -4.72
CA LYS A 173 -14.70 21.45 -5.86
C LYS A 173 -14.17 20.05 -5.52
N ASN A 174 -14.91 19.29 -4.72
CA ASN A 174 -14.53 17.95 -4.24
C ASN A 174 -13.26 17.92 -3.37
N GLU A 175 -12.84 19.04 -2.77
CA GLU A 175 -11.72 19.06 -1.83
C GLU A 175 -11.98 18.19 -0.59
N ILE A 176 -13.24 18.07 -0.18
CA ILE A 176 -13.74 17.12 0.83
C ILE A 176 -15.04 16.48 0.32
N VAL A 177 -15.32 15.25 0.74
CA VAL A 177 -16.60 14.60 0.46
C VAL A 177 -17.67 15.12 1.42
N PHE A 178 -18.56 15.98 0.91
CA PHE A 178 -19.67 16.57 1.66
C PHE A 178 -20.91 16.69 0.77
N SER A 179 -22.11 16.58 1.36
CA SER A 179 -23.38 16.65 0.63
C SER A 179 -24.55 16.99 1.56
N ILE A 180 -25.72 17.23 0.98
CA ILE A 180 -26.97 17.43 1.74
C ILE A 180 -27.31 16.25 2.67
N ASN A 181 -26.92 15.02 2.29
CA ASN A 181 -27.17 13.84 3.11
C ASN A 181 -26.45 13.88 4.47
N ASN A 182 -25.40 14.69 4.62
CA ASN A 182 -24.70 14.84 5.88
C ASN A 182 -25.56 15.58 6.93
N VAL A 183 -26.42 16.49 6.49
CA VAL A 183 -27.24 17.35 7.37
C VAL A 183 -28.73 16.97 7.36
N ARG A 184 -29.05 15.69 7.12
CA ARG A 184 -30.45 15.21 7.10
C ARG A 184 -31.25 15.65 8.34
N GLY A 185 -32.48 16.11 8.10
CA GLY A 185 -33.39 16.69 9.09
C GLY A 185 -33.41 18.22 9.10
N PHE A 186 -32.63 18.87 8.23
CA PHE A 186 -32.56 20.33 8.11
C PHE A 186 -32.87 20.84 6.70
N GLU A 187 -33.36 19.98 5.81
CA GLU A 187 -33.59 20.29 4.40
C GLU A 187 -34.56 21.45 4.21
N ASP A 188 -35.60 21.52 5.04
CA ASP A 188 -36.65 22.54 4.94
C ASP A 188 -36.30 23.84 5.66
N GLN A 189 -35.16 23.91 6.36
CA GLN A 189 -34.77 25.10 7.11
C GLN A 189 -34.36 26.26 6.21
N ASP A 190 -34.75 27.47 6.62
CA ASP A 190 -34.38 28.71 5.97
C ASP A 190 -33.29 29.44 6.74
N ILE A 191 -32.26 29.85 6.02
CA ILE A 191 -31.24 30.77 6.48
C ILE A 191 -31.76 32.19 6.21
N GLN A 192 -32.18 32.88 7.26
CA GLN A 192 -32.70 34.26 7.15
C GLN A 192 -31.59 35.30 7.11
N ASP A 193 -30.53 35.08 7.90
CA ASP A 193 -29.34 35.94 7.95
C ASP A 193 -28.11 35.13 7.56
N MET A 194 -27.67 35.33 6.32
CA MET A 194 -26.52 34.63 5.75
C MET A 194 -25.20 35.06 6.39
N ASN A 195 -25.08 36.32 6.82
CA ASN A 195 -23.87 36.81 7.48
C ASN A 195 -23.74 36.17 8.86
N PHE A 196 -24.82 36.17 9.64
CA PHE A 196 -24.86 35.48 10.93
C PHE A 196 -24.54 33.99 10.78
N PHE A 197 -25.13 33.33 9.78
CA PHE A 197 -24.87 31.91 9.51
C PHE A 197 -23.42 31.63 9.14
N LYS A 198 -22.82 32.45 8.27
CA LYS A 198 -21.39 32.37 7.92
C LYS A 198 -20.49 32.54 9.13
N GLU A 199 -20.70 33.57 9.95
CA GLU A 199 -19.88 33.81 11.13
C GLU A 199 -20.04 32.69 12.16
N SER A 200 -21.28 32.20 12.37
CA SER A 200 -21.54 31.05 13.24
C SER A 200 -20.76 29.80 12.82
N ILE A 201 -20.73 29.47 11.52
CA ILE A 201 -19.95 28.33 11.03
C ILE A 201 -18.44 28.59 11.20
N ASN A 202 -17.96 29.79 10.88
CA ASN A 202 -16.53 30.11 11.00
C ASN A 202 -16.03 29.99 12.44
N ASP A 203 -16.80 30.49 13.41
CA ASP A 203 -16.46 30.42 14.83
C ASP A 203 -16.41 28.97 15.33
N LEU A 204 -17.42 28.18 15.00
CA LEU A 204 -17.46 26.75 15.35
C LEU A 204 -16.37 25.95 14.63
N LEU A 205 -16.01 26.34 13.41
CA LEU A 205 -14.92 25.69 12.67
C LEU A 205 -13.57 26.04 13.27
N ASN A 206 -13.37 27.24 13.80
CA ASN A 206 -12.10 27.62 14.44
C ASN A 206 -11.78 26.69 15.62
N SER A 207 -12.74 26.41 16.49
CA SER A 207 -12.56 25.44 17.58
C SER A 207 -12.33 24.02 17.04
N THR A 208 -13.14 23.60 16.06
CA THR A 208 -12.99 22.30 15.37
C THR A 208 -11.59 22.09 14.79
N TYR A 209 -11.02 23.12 14.16
CA TYR A 209 -9.68 23.04 13.59
C TYR A 209 -8.59 22.96 14.66
N LEU A 210 -8.75 23.63 15.81
CA LEU A 210 -7.82 23.49 16.93
C LEU A 210 -7.83 22.07 17.49
N GLU A 211 -9.01 21.46 17.63
CA GLU A 211 -9.14 20.07 18.07
C GLU A 211 -8.48 19.09 17.08
N LEU A 212 -8.72 19.26 15.78
CA LEU A 212 -8.08 18.42 14.76
C LEU A 212 -6.57 18.65 14.68
N LYS A 213 -6.11 19.89 14.88
CA LYS A 213 -4.68 20.21 14.93
C LYS A 213 -4.00 19.54 16.11
N GLU A 214 -4.68 19.47 17.26
CA GLU A 214 -4.20 18.74 18.43
C GLU A 214 -4.17 17.23 18.18
N GLU A 215 -5.15 16.66 17.47
CA GLU A 215 -5.10 15.26 17.04
C GLU A 215 -3.85 14.96 16.20
N PHE A 216 -3.49 15.85 15.27
CA PHE A 216 -2.34 15.68 14.39
C PHE A 216 -1.03 16.27 14.91
N SER A 217 -0.98 16.72 16.17
CA SER A 217 0.19 17.37 16.78
C SER A 217 1.36 16.40 17.06
N GLY A 218 1.07 15.09 17.07
CA GLY A 218 2.00 14.07 17.53
C GLY A 218 1.78 13.64 18.98
N ASN A 219 0.89 14.31 19.73
CA ASN A 219 0.58 13.96 21.12
C ASN A 219 -0.23 12.67 21.26
N THR A 220 -1.01 12.29 20.25
CA THR A 220 -1.69 11.00 20.14
C THR A 220 -1.21 10.20 18.92
N PRO A 221 -1.27 8.86 18.92
CA PRO A 221 -0.97 8.06 17.74
C PRO A 221 -2.01 8.30 16.63
N LEU A 222 -1.57 8.30 15.37
CA LEU A 222 -2.50 8.32 14.23
C LEU A 222 -3.36 7.05 14.22
N ASP A 223 -4.66 7.20 13.99
CA ASP A 223 -5.56 6.05 13.86
C ASP A 223 -5.42 5.43 12.46
N ARG A 224 -4.64 4.35 12.39
CA ARG A 224 -4.38 3.64 11.12
C ARG A 224 -5.65 3.15 10.42
N LYS A 225 -6.75 2.96 11.15
CA LYS A 225 -8.04 2.52 10.57
C LYS A 225 -8.72 3.60 9.75
N LEU A 226 -8.35 4.87 9.93
CA LEU A 226 -8.91 5.99 9.18
C LEU A 226 -8.27 6.16 7.79
N PHE A 227 -7.14 5.50 7.50
CA PHE A 227 -6.60 5.46 6.15
C PHE A 227 -7.44 4.56 5.24
N ARG A 228 -8.15 5.14 4.26
CA ARG A 228 -8.90 4.37 3.25
C ARG A 228 -7.99 3.58 2.30
N SER A 229 -6.88 4.20 1.89
CA SER A 229 -5.76 3.48 1.26
C SER A 229 -4.66 3.36 2.29
N GLN A 230 -4.22 2.14 2.59
CA GLN A 230 -3.28 1.92 3.67
C GLN A 230 -1.85 2.35 3.25
N PRO A 231 -1.07 3.03 4.11
CA PRO A 231 0.27 3.47 3.75
C PRO A 231 1.21 2.35 3.28
N HIS A 232 1.11 1.13 3.83
CA HIS A 232 1.91 -0.01 3.38
C HIS A 232 1.52 -0.51 1.97
N GLU A 233 0.26 -0.36 1.55
CA GLU A 233 -0.18 -0.68 0.19
C GLU A 233 0.36 0.35 -0.80
N GLU A 234 0.35 1.64 -0.44
CA GLU A 234 0.96 2.70 -1.24
C GLU A 234 2.49 2.52 -1.33
N LEU A 235 3.15 2.16 -0.23
CA LEU A 235 4.57 1.79 -0.22
C LEU A 235 4.86 0.61 -1.16
N PHE A 236 4.05 -0.44 -1.10
CA PHE A 236 4.23 -1.60 -1.96
C PHE A 236 4.16 -1.23 -3.45
N LYS A 237 3.18 -0.40 -3.84
CA LYS A 237 3.07 0.12 -5.21
C LYS A 237 4.31 0.90 -5.63
N GLN A 238 4.87 1.69 -4.71
CA GLN A 238 6.06 2.51 -4.96
C GLN A 238 7.36 1.69 -5.03
N CYS A 239 7.45 0.54 -4.36
CA CYS A 239 8.71 -0.21 -4.21
C CYS A 239 8.81 -1.46 -5.12
N CYS A 240 7.69 -2.14 -5.40
CA CYS A 240 7.74 -3.54 -5.84
C CYS A 240 7.46 -3.78 -7.32
N GLY A 241 6.72 -2.90 -8.00
CA GLY A 241 6.40 -3.05 -9.42
C GLY A 241 5.83 -4.43 -9.79
N CYS A 242 6.37 -5.05 -10.85
CA CYS A 242 5.91 -6.34 -11.36
C CYS A 242 6.33 -7.50 -10.46
N CYS A 243 5.39 -8.33 -10.01
CA CYS A 243 5.66 -9.46 -9.13
C CYS A 243 5.58 -10.84 -9.83
N LYS A 244 5.73 -10.87 -11.16
CA LYS A 244 5.77 -12.14 -11.92
C LYS A 244 7.05 -12.91 -11.60
N LYS A 245 6.94 -14.24 -11.59
CA LYS A 245 8.04 -15.17 -11.27
C LYS A 245 8.55 -15.87 -12.51
N CYS A 246 9.86 -16.02 -12.63
CA CYS A 246 10.47 -16.78 -13.70
C CYS A 246 10.01 -18.24 -13.61
N PRO A 247 9.50 -18.83 -14.71
CA PRO A 247 8.97 -20.19 -14.71
C PRO A 247 10.06 -21.26 -14.57
N PHE A 248 11.33 -20.91 -14.53
CA PHE A 248 12.41 -21.89 -14.31
C PHE A 248 12.95 -21.87 -12.88
N CYS A 249 13.07 -20.69 -12.27
CA CYS A 249 13.78 -20.56 -11.00
C CYS A 249 13.05 -19.71 -9.95
N SER A 250 11.82 -19.28 -10.20
CA SER A 250 11.02 -18.43 -9.32
C SER A 250 11.63 -17.06 -8.98
N ALA A 251 12.67 -16.61 -9.72
CA ALA A 251 13.20 -15.26 -9.59
C ALA A 251 12.10 -14.24 -9.94
N MET A 252 12.03 -13.13 -9.19
CA MET A 252 11.02 -12.11 -9.48
C MET A 252 11.45 -11.21 -10.63
N CYS A 253 10.46 -10.71 -11.37
CA CYS A 253 10.66 -9.69 -12.37
C CYS A 253 11.20 -8.41 -11.73
N ILE A 254 12.21 -7.79 -12.35
CA ILE A 254 12.83 -6.56 -11.83
C ILE A 254 12.09 -5.28 -12.27
N ASN A 255 11.17 -5.38 -13.23
CA ASN A 255 10.46 -4.21 -13.75
C ASN A 255 9.64 -3.51 -12.65
N THR A 256 9.79 -2.19 -12.58
CA THR A 256 9.16 -1.33 -11.57
C THR A 256 7.72 -0.97 -11.91
N MET A 257 7.26 -1.24 -13.13
CA MET A 257 5.87 -1.07 -13.53
C MET A 257 5.05 -2.33 -13.19
N PRO A 258 3.95 -2.23 -12.41
CA PRO A 258 3.14 -3.40 -12.02
C PRO A 258 2.55 -4.19 -13.20
N THR A 259 2.14 -3.48 -14.24
CA THR A 259 1.63 -4.02 -15.50
C THR A 259 2.46 -3.41 -16.63
N HIS A 260 3.39 -4.18 -17.18
CA HIS A 260 4.25 -3.75 -18.29
C HIS A 260 3.95 -4.58 -19.55
N GLU A 261 2.69 -4.48 -20.01
CA GLU A 261 2.24 -5.18 -21.22
C GLU A 261 3.05 -4.73 -22.43
N GLY A 262 3.66 -5.68 -23.15
CA GLY A 262 4.51 -5.43 -24.31
C GLY A 262 6.01 -5.61 -24.07
N ASP A 263 6.47 -5.53 -22.81
CA ASP A 263 7.87 -5.79 -22.44
C ASP A 263 8.03 -7.18 -21.80
N ASP A 264 9.11 -7.87 -22.17
CA ASP A 264 9.47 -9.14 -21.54
C ASP A 264 9.80 -8.98 -20.06
N HIS A 265 9.42 -9.97 -19.26
CA HIS A 265 9.88 -10.10 -17.88
C HIS A 265 11.37 -10.46 -17.86
N CYS A 266 12.15 -9.78 -17.01
CA CYS A 266 13.55 -10.11 -16.76
C CYS A 266 13.83 -10.15 -15.26
N ALA A 267 14.87 -10.88 -14.86
CA ALA A 267 15.38 -10.89 -13.48
C ALA A 267 16.82 -10.40 -13.48
N GLN A 268 17.23 -9.68 -12.43
CA GLN A 268 18.64 -9.28 -12.28
C GLN A 268 19.54 -10.50 -12.04
N PHE A 269 19.08 -11.42 -11.19
CA PHE A 269 19.77 -12.67 -10.91
C PHE A 269 18.80 -13.83 -11.03
N HIS A 270 19.11 -14.78 -11.90
CA HIS A 270 18.44 -16.07 -11.91
C HIS A 270 18.96 -16.95 -10.77
N ARG A 271 18.10 -17.83 -10.28
CA ARG A 271 18.37 -18.71 -9.14
C ARG A 271 18.61 -20.15 -9.61
N PRO A 272 19.32 -21.00 -8.85
CA PRO A 272 19.48 -22.41 -9.16
C PRO A 272 18.13 -23.09 -9.35
N GLN A 273 17.94 -23.89 -10.40
CA GLN A 273 16.62 -24.50 -10.67
C GLN A 273 16.20 -25.54 -9.63
N THR A 274 17.13 -26.04 -8.80
CA THR A 274 16.82 -26.84 -7.61
C THR A 274 15.88 -26.13 -6.64
N ILE A 275 15.80 -24.80 -6.65
CA ILE A 275 14.84 -24.04 -5.83
C ILE A 275 13.39 -24.38 -6.23
N ARG A 276 13.17 -24.71 -7.51
CA ARG A 276 11.90 -25.21 -8.04
C ARG A 276 11.81 -26.74 -8.07
N GLY A 277 12.83 -27.44 -7.57
CA GLY A 277 12.89 -28.90 -7.58
C GLY A 277 13.13 -29.52 -8.95
N ILE A 278 13.65 -28.76 -9.92
CA ILE A 278 13.94 -29.28 -11.25
C ILE A 278 15.08 -30.30 -11.17
N LYS A 279 14.90 -31.43 -11.86
CA LYS A 279 15.86 -32.54 -11.94
C LYS A 279 16.37 -32.72 -13.36
N TRP A 280 17.58 -33.24 -13.49
CA TRP A 280 18.09 -33.72 -14.77
C TRP A 280 17.22 -34.87 -15.28
N TYR A 281 16.91 -34.82 -16.57
CA TYR A 281 16.01 -35.76 -17.23
C TYR A 281 16.41 -37.22 -16.99
N LYS A 282 15.44 -38.05 -16.58
CA LYS A 282 15.61 -39.47 -16.24
C LYS A 282 16.60 -39.75 -15.10
N THR A 283 16.84 -38.78 -14.22
CA THR A 283 17.67 -38.96 -13.02
C THR A 283 16.97 -38.40 -11.78
N ASP A 284 17.49 -38.73 -10.60
CA ASP A 284 17.11 -38.09 -9.34
C ASP A 284 17.95 -36.84 -9.01
N ARG A 285 18.88 -36.43 -9.90
CA ARG A 285 19.81 -35.32 -9.65
C ARG A 285 19.14 -33.97 -9.82
N LEU A 286 19.21 -33.13 -8.79
CA LEU A 286 18.69 -31.77 -8.79
C LEU A 286 19.62 -30.81 -9.56
N VAL A 287 19.04 -29.91 -10.34
CA VAL A 287 19.78 -28.97 -11.21
C VAL A 287 20.30 -27.78 -10.41
N THR A 288 21.61 -27.66 -10.25
CA THR A 288 22.27 -26.51 -9.61
C THR A 288 22.46 -25.32 -10.55
N ASP A 289 22.34 -25.55 -11.86
CA ASP A 289 22.49 -24.49 -12.86
C ASP A 289 21.37 -23.45 -12.79
N ILE A 290 21.72 -22.22 -13.19
CA ILE A 290 20.81 -21.09 -13.33
C ILE A 290 20.31 -20.99 -14.78
N CYS A 291 19.17 -20.33 -14.96
CA CYS A 291 18.54 -20.19 -16.28
C CYS A 291 19.49 -19.59 -17.32
N SER A 292 20.20 -18.52 -16.96
CA SER A 292 21.14 -17.83 -17.84
C SER A 292 22.32 -18.71 -18.30
N SER A 293 22.86 -19.56 -17.42
CA SER A 293 23.90 -20.53 -17.77
C SER A 293 23.38 -21.63 -18.69
N LEU A 294 22.14 -22.09 -18.48
CA LEU A 294 21.52 -23.11 -19.33
C LEU A 294 21.23 -22.56 -20.74
N VAL A 295 20.75 -21.32 -20.86
CA VAL A 295 20.60 -20.60 -22.14
C VAL A 295 21.94 -20.46 -22.86
N ALA A 296 23.03 -20.25 -22.12
CA ALA A 296 24.38 -20.12 -22.67
C ALA A 296 25.05 -21.45 -23.07
N SER A 297 24.39 -22.59 -22.81
CA SER A 297 24.96 -23.93 -23.00
C SER A 297 24.30 -24.69 -24.14
N ASP A 298 24.84 -25.86 -24.47
CA ASP A 298 24.22 -26.82 -25.41
C ASP A 298 23.18 -27.73 -24.72
N CYS A 299 22.78 -27.42 -23.48
CA CYS A 299 21.73 -28.16 -22.79
C CYS A 299 20.40 -28.06 -23.54
N ARG A 300 19.56 -29.10 -23.35
CA ARG A 300 18.22 -29.16 -23.92
C ARG A 300 17.15 -29.02 -22.83
N LEU A 301 16.13 -28.24 -23.13
CA LEU A 301 14.89 -28.19 -22.36
C LEU A 301 14.00 -29.36 -22.82
N VAL A 302 13.61 -30.21 -21.87
CA VAL A 302 12.72 -31.35 -22.13
C VAL A 302 11.28 -30.91 -21.87
N LEU A 303 10.47 -30.86 -22.92
CA LEU A 303 9.04 -30.52 -22.84
C LEU A 303 8.18 -31.79 -22.75
N SER A 304 8.60 -32.85 -23.42
CA SER A 304 8.05 -34.21 -23.32
C SER A 304 9.10 -35.25 -23.71
N GLU A 305 8.77 -36.55 -23.67
CA GLU A 305 9.68 -37.63 -24.08
C GLU A 305 10.23 -37.41 -25.52
N ASP A 306 9.34 -37.02 -26.43
CA ASP A 306 9.62 -36.83 -27.86
C ASP A 306 9.91 -35.38 -28.24
N ASN A 307 9.69 -34.41 -27.33
CA ASN A 307 9.89 -33.00 -27.59
C ASN A 307 10.99 -32.41 -26.70
N LYS A 308 12.15 -32.18 -27.31
CA LYS A 308 13.33 -31.59 -26.67
C LYS A 308 13.86 -30.48 -27.56
N ILE A 309 13.92 -29.28 -27.02
CA ILE A 309 14.45 -28.11 -27.74
C ILE A 309 15.76 -27.66 -27.08
N PRO A 310 16.69 -27.02 -27.81
CA PRO A 310 17.81 -26.33 -27.20
C PRO A 310 17.32 -25.35 -26.12
N TYR A 311 18.00 -25.26 -24.98
CA TYR A 311 17.55 -24.41 -23.88
C TYR A 311 17.50 -22.93 -24.28
N ARG A 312 18.40 -22.49 -25.18
CA ARG A 312 18.36 -21.15 -25.79
C ARG A 312 17.06 -20.82 -26.53
N ASP A 313 16.33 -21.85 -26.97
CA ASP A 313 15.07 -21.73 -27.69
C ASP A 313 13.86 -21.83 -26.74
N TYR A 314 14.07 -21.69 -25.41
CA TYR A 314 13.03 -21.85 -24.37
C TYR A 314 11.74 -21.08 -24.64
N ARG A 315 11.78 -19.97 -25.39
CA ARG A 315 10.59 -19.19 -25.75
C ARG A 315 9.58 -20.00 -26.57
N GLN A 316 10.01 -21.07 -27.25
CA GLN A 316 9.13 -21.99 -27.98
C GLN A 316 8.34 -22.94 -27.05
N ALA A 317 8.69 -23.01 -25.77
CA ALA A 317 8.05 -23.89 -24.79
C ALA A 317 6.62 -23.46 -24.39
N GLY A 318 6.19 -22.26 -24.80
CA GLY A 318 4.83 -21.76 -24.61
C GLY A 318 4.78 -20.34 -24.04
N PRO A 319 3.58 -19.75 -23.91
CA PRO A 319 3.41 -18.34 -23.55
C PRO A 319 4.02 -17.95 -22.20
N GLU A 320 4.03 -18.85 -21.21
CA GLU A 320 4.63 -18.61 -19.89
C GLU A 320 6.14 -18.40 -19.96
N TYR A 321 6.80 -19.03 -20.94
CA TYR A 321 8.25 -18.93 -21.16
C TYR A 321 8.59 -17.83 -22.16
N ALA A 322 7.76 -17.66 -23.19
CA ALA A 322 7.98 -16.69 -24.27
C ALA A 322 8.04 -15.23 -23.78
N CYS A 323 7.31 -14.91 -22.70
CA CYS A 323 7.25 -13.59 -22.09
C CYS A 323 8.42 -13.26 -21.14
N TRP A 324 9.44 -14.12 -21.08
CA TRP A 324 10.66 -13.87 -20.31
C TRP A 324 11.85 -13.63 -21.22
N SER A 325 12.66 -12.62 -20.89
CA SER A 325 13.97 -12.38 -21.48
C SER A 325 15.05 -12.86 -20.51
N ILE A 326 15.71 -13.97 -20.87
CA ILE A 326 16.79 -14.59 -20.10
C ILE A 326 18.06 -14.43 -20.91
N THR A 327 18.89 -13.47 -20.52
CA THR A 327 20.17 -13.22 -21.19
C THR A 327 21.21 -14.25 -20.74
N PRO A 328 22.07 -14.74 -21.66
CA PRO A 328 23.25 -15.52 -21.31
C PRO A 328 24.14 -14.74 -20.32
N ASP A 329 24.27 -15.28 -19.12
CA ASP A 329 25.06 -14.72 -18.01
C ASP A 329 25.37 -15.84 -17.02
N LYS A 330 26.50 -15.73 -16.31
CA LYS A 330 26.94 -16.69 -15.30
C LYS A 330 26.89 -16.10 -13.89
N SER A 331 26.35 -14.89 -13.73
CA SER A 331 26.30 -14.19 -12.45
C SER A 331 25.20 -14.78 -11.58
N LEU A 332 25.63 -15.51 -10.55
CA LEU A 332 24.76 -16.05 -9.51
C LEU A 332 25.10 -15.38 -8.18
N GLN A 333 24.09 -14.78 -7.56
CA GLN A 333 24.19 -14.12 -6.27
C GLN A 333 24.71 -15.09 -5.19
N PRO A 334 25.68 -14.69 -4.35
CA PRO A 334 26.26 -15.54 -3.30
C PRO A 334 25.23 -16.17 -2.35
N PHE A 335 24.14 -15.46 -2.04
CA PHE A 335 23.05 -15.96 -1.20
C PHE A 335 22.52 -17.31 -1.70
N TRP A 336 22.21 -17.44 -2.99
CA TRP A 336 21.60 -18.66 -3.53
C TRP A 336 22.59 -19.81 -3.63
N LYS A 337 23.89 -19.53 -3.81
CA LYS A 337 24.95 -20.55 -3.75
C LYS A 337 25.03 -21.15 -2.34
N TRP A 338 25.11 -20.27 -1.36
CA TRP A 338 25.14 -20.64 0.05
C TRP A 338 23.86 -21.34 0.49
N PHE A 339 22.68 -20.85 0.06
CA PHE A 339 21.38 -21.43 0.36
C PHE A 339 21.30 -22.90 -0.06
N VAL A 340 21.74 -23.24 -1.29
CA VAL A 340 21.74 -24.62 -1.79
C VAL A 340 22.69 -25.52 -0.97
N CYS A 341 23.87 -25.02 -0.59
CA CYS A 341 24.79 -25.76 0.28
C CYS A 341 24.21 -25.97 1.68
N HIS A 342 23.66 -24.92 2.27
CA HIS A 342 23.19 -24.90 3.65
C HIS A 342 21.95 -25.78 3.84
N PHE A 343 20.96 -25.65 2.95
CA PHE A 343 19.70 -26.40 3.01
C PHE A 343 19.70 -27.64 2.10
N LYS A 344 20.87 -28.21 1.82
CA LYS A 344 21.00 -29.38 0.93
C LYS A 344 20.05 -30.51 1.33
N ALA A 345 20.10 -30.93 2.60
CA ALA A 345 19.29 -32.05 3.09
C ALA A 345 17.79 -31.76 3.01
N ASP A 346 17.37 -30.53 3.33
CA ASP A 346 15.97 -30.10 3.23
C ASP A 346 15.48 -30.08 1.77
N LEU A 347 16.30 -29.58 0.84
CA LEU A 347 16.00 -29.59 -0.60
C LEU A 347 15.90 -31.00 -1.16
N GLU A 348 16.85 -31.88 -0.82
CA GLU A 348 16.85 -33.29 -1.23
C GLU A 348 15.61 -34.02 -0.72
N LYS A 349 15.24 -33.79 0.55
CA LYS A 349 14.03 -34.35 1.16
C LYS A 349 12.76 -33.80 0.52
N LYS A 350 12.64 -32.48 0.36
CA LYS A 350 11.46 -31.82 -0.22
C LYS A 350 11.15 -32.32 -1.62
N TYR A 351 12.18 -32.44 -2.45
CA TYR A 351 12.02 -32.76 -3.87
C TYR A 351 12.25 -34.24 -4.20
N ASN A 352 12.57 -35.08 -3.21
CA ASN A 352 12.94 -36.48 -3.40
C ASN A 352 14.01 -36.64 -4.50
N GLY A 353 15.13 -35.93 -4.34
CA GLY A 353 16.23 -35.88 -5.30
C GLY A 353 17.59 -35.73 -4.61
N ARG A 354 18.66 -35.69 -5.40
CA ARG A 354 20.05 -35.61 -4.90
C ARG A 354 20.79 -34.42 -5.48
N LEU A 355 21.47 -33.65 -4.62
CA LEU A 355 22.39 -32.58 -4.99
C LEU A 355 23.82 -33.14 -5.03
N THR A 356 24.18 -33.78 -6.14
CA THR A 356 25.51 -34.38 -6.36
C THR A 356 26.52 -33.39 -6.94
N ASP A 357 26.06 -32.37 -7.68
CA ASP A 357 26.90 -31.51 -8.53
C ASP A 357 27.01 -30.08 -7.99
N ILE A 358 27.14 -29.95 -6.67
CA ILE A 358 27.40 -28.64 -6.05
C ILE A 358 28.88 -28.30 -6.29
N PRO A 359 29.20 -27.19 -6.99
CA PRO A 359 30.59 -26.77 -7.21
C PRO A 359 31.33 -26.57 -5.88
N ASP A 360 32.60 -26.99 -5.82
CA ASP A 360 33.36 -26.93 -4.55
C ASP A 360 33.50 -25.52 -3.99
N HIS A 361 33.65 -24.51 -4.85
CA HIS A 361 33.72 -23.12 -4.43
C HIS A 361 32.40 -22.58 -3.81
N TRP A 362 31.26 -23.27 -3.95
CA TRP A 362 30.03 -22.91 -3.22
C TRP A 362 30.09 -23.37 -1.78
N LYS A 363 30.78 -24.49 -1.51
CA LYS A 363 30.90 -25.08 -0.18
C LYS A 363 31.78 -24.24 0.75
N THR A 364 32.62 -23.37 0.18
CA THR A 364 33.50 -22.47 0.92
C THR A 364 32.87 -21.10 1.21
N ILE A 365 31.69 -20.80 0.66
CA ILE A 365 30.99 -19.53 0.94
C ILE A 365 30.46 -19.57 2.36
N THR A 366 30.82 -18.57 3.18
CA THR A 366 30.28 -18.45 4.54
C THR A 366 29.08 -17.52 4.59
N LYS A 367 28.32 -17.56 5.70
CA LYS A 367 27.19 -16.65 5.94
C LYS A 367 27.66 -15.18 5.91
N GLU A 368 28.84 -14.91 6.43
CA GLU A 368 29.45 -13.58 6.46
C GLU A 368 29.76 -13.07 5.05
N ASN A 369 30.28 -13.93 4.16
CA ASN A 369 30.49 -13.56 2.75
C ASN A 369 29.16 -13.18 2.07
N VAL A 370 28.07 -13.90 2.39
CA VAL A 370 26.74 -13.57 1.86
C VAL A 370 26.25 -12.23 2.39
N ILE A 371 26.38 -11.96 3.69
CA ILE A 371 25.98 -10.69 4.31
C ILE A 371 26.76 -9.53 3.69
N GLU A 372 28.08 -9.67 3.50
CA GLU A 372 28.91 -8.65 2.85
C GLU A 372 28.46 -8.39 1.41
N ALA A 373 28.16 -9.44 0.65
CA ALA A 373 27.70 -9.32 -0.73
C ALA A 373 26.32 -8.66 -0.87
N LEU A 374 25.41 -8.87 0.09
CA LEU A 374 24.07 -8.26 0.08
C LEU A 374 24.06 -6.80 0.55
N LYS A 375 25.07 -6.37 1.32
CA LYS A 375 25.22 -5.00 1.82
C LYS A 375 25.92 -4.06 0.83
N LYS A 376 26.60 -4.61 -0.17
CA LYS A 376 27.13 -3.87 -1.33
C LYS A 376 25.97 -3.45 -2.23
#